data_AF-A0ABC8KUI6-F1
#
_entry.id   AF-A0ABC8KUI6-F1
#
_cell.length_a   1.000
_cell.length_b   1.000
_cell.length_c   1.000
_cell.angle_alpha   90.00
_cell.angle_beta   90.00
_cell.angle_gamma   90.00
#
_symmetry.space_group_name_H-M   'P 1'
#
loop_
_entity.id
_entity.type
_entity.pdbx_description
1 polymer ?
#
loop_
_entity_poly.entity_id
_entity_poly.type
_entity_poly.pdbx_seq_one_letter_code
_entity_poly.pdbx_strand_id
1 'polypeptide(L)' 'MKTGLTILQLSFCLSLIVVVSLSMGMRPETCDQYECPTYEMPEAGNGYEICVYKSAVWMSTGSIPAPSMTEASKTGFQW' A
#
# COMPACT_ATOMS: atom_id res chain seq x y z
N MET A 1 -0.33 43.66 11.21
CA MET A 1 0.39 43.04 10.07
C MET A 1 1.24 41.83 10.49
N LYS A 2 2.08 41.94 11.52
CA LYS A 2 2.98 40.85 11.99
C LYS A 2 2.26 39.59 12.47
N THR A 3 1.18 39.75 13.25
CA THR A 3 0.34 38.65 13.76
C THR A 3 -0.48 37.95 12.67
N GLY A 4 -0.96 38.70 11.67
CA GLY A 4 -1.68 38.12 10.53
C GLY A 4 -0.78 37.26 9.65
N LEU A 5 0.47 37.72 9.42
CA LEU A 5 1.48 36.97 8.69
C LEU A 5 1.86 35.66 9.41
N THR A 6 2.06 35.70 10.73
CA THR A 6 2.36 34.49 11.51
C THR A 6 1.21 33.48 11.49
N ILE A 7 -0.04 33.94 11.54
CA ILE A 7 -1.21 33.05 11.45
C ILE A 7 -1.28 32.39 10.06
N LEU A 8 -1.10 33.16 8.99
CA LEU A 8 -1.08 32.61 7.62
C LEU A 8 0.04 31.59 7.41
N GLN A 9 1.24 31.86 7.94
CA GLN A 9 2.35 30.92 7.88
C GLN A 9 2.05 29.62 8.63
N LEU A 10 1.47 29.72 9.83
CA LEU A 10 1.05 28.54 10.61
C LEU A 10 -0.02 27.73 9.89
N SER A 11 -1.04 28.40 9.33
CA SER A 11 -2.10 27.74 8.56
C SER A 11 -1.57 27.02 7.32
N PHE A 12 -0.61 27.62 6.61
CA PHE A 12 0.03 27.01 5.45
C PHE A 12 0.89 25.80 5.82
N CYS A 13 1.65 25.88 6.93
CA CYS A 13 2.41 24.75 7.43
C CYS A 13 1.49 23.59 7.83
N LEU A 14 0.39 23.89 8.53
CA LEU A 14 -0.61 22.89 8.92
C LEU A 14 -1.25 22.22 7.70
N SER A 15 -1.64 22.99 6.68
CA SER A 15 -2.23 22.40 5.47
C SER A 15 -1.24 21.52 4.70
N LEU A 16 0.02 21.94 4.59
CA LEU A 16 1.10 21.12 4.00
C LEU A 16 1.30 19.80 4.75
N ILE A 17 1.36 19.85 6.08
CA ILE A 17 1.54 18.66 6.92
C ILE A 17 0.40 17.67 6.71
N VAL A 18 -0.84 18.15 6.66
CA VAL A 18 -2.02 17.31 6.43
C VAL A 18 -1.96 16.65 5.05
N VAL A 19 -1.63 17.39 3.99
CA VAL A 19 -1.55 16.86 2.62
C VAL A 19 -0.46 15.79 2.49
N VAL A 20 0.72 16.04 3.06
CA VAL A 20 1.83 15.06 3.05
C VAL A 20 1.45 13.78 3.80
N SER A 21 0.77 13.90 4.94
CA SER A 21 0.38 12.73 5.76
C SER A 21 -0.63 11.82 5.06
N LEU A 22 -1.57 12.39 4.28
CA LEU A 22 -2.51 11.60 3.47
C LEU A 22 -1.85 10.92 2.26
N SER A 23 -0.69 11.40 1.81
CA SER A 23 0.01 10.86 0.65
C SER A 23 0.96 9.69 0.96
N MET A 24 1.24 9.43 2.24
CA MET A 24 1.97 8.22 2.62
C MET A 24 1.05 7.01 2.49
N GLY A 25 1.49 6.01 1.73
CA GLY A 25 0.70 4.84 1.40
C GLY A 25 0.07 4.15 2.59
N MET A 26 -1.20 3.79 2.42
CA MET A 26 -1.97 3.10 3.44
C MET A 26 -1.56 1.64 3.47
N ARG A 27 -0.64 1.29 4.37
CA ARG A 27 -0.40 -0.11 4.71
C ARG A 27 -1.69 -0.67 5.33
N PRO A 28 -2.22 -1.80 4.86
CA PRO A 28 -3.45 -2.36 5.43
C PRO A 28 -3.31 -2.61 6.94
N GLU A 29 -4.31 -2.22 7.73
CA GLU A 29 -4.32 -2.44 9.21
C GLU A 29 -4.15 -3.92 9.58
N THR A 30 -4.60 -4.83 8.70
CA THR A 30 -4.39 -6.28 8.88
C THR A 30 -2.92 -6.65 9.00
N CYS A 31 -2.03 -5.90 8.35
CA CYS A 31 -0.60 -6.12 8.41
C CYS A 31 0.03 -5.59 9.72
N ASP A 32 -0.71 -4.93 10.60
CA ASP A 32 -0.28 -4.64 11.98
C ASP A 32 -0.34 -5.89 12.86
N GLN A 33 -1.19 -6.86 12.52
CA GLN A 33 -1.42 -8.08 13.28
C GLN A 33 -0.79 -9.32 12.66
N TYR A 34 -0.68 -9.35 11.33
CA TYR A 34 -0.16 -10.49 10.57
C TYR A 34 1.08 -10.13 9.76
N GLU A 35 1.93 -11.11 9.51
CA GLU A 35 3.05 -10.96 8.60
C GLU A 35 2.56 -10.70 7.17
N CYS A 36 3.01 -9.61 6.58
CA CYS A 36 2.72 -9.23 5.21
C CYS A 36 4.02 -9.02 4.43
N PRO A 37 4.04 -9.31 3.11
CA PRO A 37 5.16 -8.92 2.26
C PRO A 37 5.38 -7.41 2.30
N THR A 38 6.63 -6.99 2.48
CA THR A 38 7.00 -5.56 2.50
C THR A 38 7.15 -5.03 1.07
N TYR A 39 6.71 -3.79 0.86
CA TYR A 39 6.82 -3.09 -0.43
C TYR A 39 7.05 -1.60 -0.20
N GLU A 40 7.63 -0.93 -1.19
CA GLU A 40 7.64 0.53 -1.27
C GLU A 40 6.44 1.01 -2.09
N MET A 41 5.77 2.07 -1.66
CA MET A 41 4.60 2.62 -2.36
C MET A 41 4.93 4.03 -2.88
N PRO A 42 5.55 4.16 -4.06
CA PRO A 42 5.95 5.45 -4.60
C PRO A 42 4.77 6.34 -4.99
N GLU A 43 3.62 5.76 -5.36
CA GLU A 43 2.45 6.50 -5.82
C GLU A 43 1.15 5.70 -5.60
N ALA A 44 0.05 6.41 -5.35
CA ALA A 44 -1.31 5.88 -5.37
C ALA A 44 -2.24 6.87 -6.08
N GLY A 45 -3.24 6.34 -6.78
CA GLY A 45 -4.22 7.12 -7.54
C GLY A 45 -5.65 6.63 -7.34
N ASN A 46 -6.59 7.14 -8.13
CA ASN A 46 -7.98 6.76 -8.01
C ASN A 46 -8.21 5.30 -8.47
N GLY A 47 -8.35 4.39 -7.50
CA GLY A 47 -8.61 2.97 -7.73
C GLY A 47 -7.37 2.12 -7.98
N TYR A 48 -6.16 2.64 -7.73
CA TYR A 48 -4.93 1.87 -7.86
C TYR A 48 -3.81 2.36 -6.95
N GLU A 49 -2.85 1.47 -6.68
CA GLU A 49 -1.61 1.75 -5.96
C GLU A 49 -0.43 1.14 -6.73
N ILE A 50 0.73 1.81 -6.70
CA ILE A 50 1.98 1.25 -7.21
C ILE A 50 2.72 0.61 -6.03
N CYS A 51 2.86 -0.71 -6.02
CA CYS A 51 3.57 -1.44 -4.99
C CYS A 51 4.85 -2.07 -5.55
N VAL A 52 6.02 -1.57 -5.11
CA VAL A 52 7.34 -2.08 -5.51
C VAL A 52 7.81 -3.09 -4.48
N TYR A 53 7.63 -4.37 -4.78
CA TYR A 53 8.19 -5.46 -4.00
C TYR A 53 9.68 -5.63 -4.33
N LYS A 54 10.53 -5.60 -3.31
CA LYS A 54 11.96 -5.91 -3.46
C LYS A 54 12.15 -7.44 -3.44
N SER A 55 13.08 -7.94 -2.64
CA SER A 55 13.29 -9.37 -2.46
C SER A 55 12.32 -9.90 -1.41
N ALA A 56 11.41 -10.77 -1.84
CA ALA A 56 10.57 -11.59 -0.96
C ALA A 56 10.69 -13.06 -1.38
N VAL A 57 10.67 -13.97 -0.40
CA VAL A 57 10.64 -15.41 -0.66
C VAL A 57 9.19 -15.82 -0.85
N TRP A 58 8.89 -16.45 -1.97
CA TRP A 58 7.55 -16.95 -2.30
C TRP A 58 7.56 -18.47 -2.36
N MET A 59 6.54 -19.08 -1.78
CA MET A 59 6.27 -20.50 -1.98
C MET A 59 5.46 -20.67 -3.26
N SER A 60 5.93 -21.52 -4.17
CA SER A 60 5.27 -21.80 -5.45
C SER A 60 5.12 -23.30 -5.66
N THR A 61 4.07 -23.71 -6.35
CA THR A 61 3.88 -25.07 -6.85
C THR A 61 4.41 -25.20 -8.28
N GLY A 62 4.49 -26.43 -8.79
CA GLY A 62 4.69 -26.68 -10.21
C GLY A 62 3.46 -26.26 -11.04
N SER A 63 3.55 -26.39 -12.36
CA SER A 63 2.42 -26.11 -13.25
C SER A 63 1.21 -27.00 -12.92
N ILE A 64 0.02 -26.40 -12.86
CA ILE A 64 -1.25 -27.09 -12.61
C ILE A 64 -2.11 -26.97 -13.87
N PRO A 65 -2.23 -28.04 -14.68
CA PRO A 65 -3.12 -28.05 -15.82
C PRO A 65 -4.57 -28.03 -15.35
N ALA A 66 -5.30 -26.94 -15.62
CA ALA A 66 -6.70 -26.79 -15.29
C ALA A 66 -7.41 -25.90 -16.33
N PRO A 67 -8.73 -26.08 -16.55
CA PRO A 67 -9.49 -25.29 -17.52
C PRO A 67 -9.77 -23.85 -17.04
N SER A 68 -9.51 -23.53 -15.77
CA SER A 68 -9.72 -22.19 -15.22
C SER A 68 -8.78 -21.86 -14.07
N MET A 69 -8.58 -20.57 -13.81
CA MET A 69 -7.83 -20.08 -12.65
C MET A 69 -8.46 -20.58 -11.34
N THR A 70 -9.79 -20.59 -11.24
CA THR A 70 -10.50 -21.04 -10.04
C THR A 70 -10.17 -22.48 -9.67
N GLU A 71 -10.13 -23.37 -10.67
CA GLU A 71 -9.82 -24.78 -10.46
C GLU A 71 -8.33 -25.02 -10.15
N ALA A 72 -7.45 -24.30 -10.85
CA ALA A 72 -6.02 -24.31 -10.54
C ALA A 72 -5.73 -23.85 -9.10
N SER A 73 -6.34 -22.74 -8.67
CA SER A 73 -6.16 -22.20 -7.31
C SER A 73 -6.69 -23.16 -6.24
N LYS A 74 -7.87 -23.77 -6.43
CA LYS A 74 -8.38 -24.78 -5.48
C LYS A 74 -7.46 -25.98 -5.34
N THR A 75 -6.78 -26.37 -6.42
CA THR A 75 -5.84 -27.50 -6.43
C THR A 75 -4.49 -27.11 -5.82
N GLY A 76 -4.00 -25.89 -6.08
CA GLY A 76 -2.72 -25.41 -5.54
C GLY A 76 -2.77 -25.04 -4.05
N PHE A 77 -3.92 -24.59 -3.55
CA PHE A 77 -4.14 -24.20 -2.16
C PHE A 77 -5.02 -25.21 -1.40
N GLN A 78 -4.86 -26.51 -1.67
CA GLN A 78 -5.55 -27.55 -0.91
C GLN A 78 -5.15 -27.44 0.57
N TRP A 79 -6.13 -27.11 1.43
CA TRP A 79 -6.03 -27.14 2.89
C TRP A 79 -6.64 -28.42 3.43
#